data_AF-R7U9W0-F1
#
_entry.id   AF-R7U9W0-F1
#
_cell.length_a   1.000
_cell.length_b   1.000
_cell.length_c   1.000
_cell.angle_alpha   90.00
_cell.angle_beta   90.00
_cell.angle_gamma   90.00
#
_symmetry.space_group_name_H-M   'P 1'
#
loop_
_entity.id
_entity.type
_entity.pdbx_description
1 polymer ?
#
loop_
_entity_poly.entity_id
_entity_poly.type
_entity_poly.pdbx_seq_one_letter_code
_entity_poly.pdbx_strand_id
1 'polypeptide(L)'
;MGPKGARFFIIKSYSEDDIHRSIKYSIWCSTEHGNKRLDAAYREREGKGPVFLFFSVNGSGHFCGMAQMMSAVDYNASSSVWAQDKWKGQFEVKWIYVKDVPNSQLRHIRLENNENKPVTNSRDTQEVPLEKGKQVLRILHQYRHTTSIFDDFSHYEKRQEDEPIAGKPTKEPLRRHRNRKM
;
A
#
# COMPACT_ATOMS: atom_id res chain seq x y z
N MET A 1 -24.88 -9.80 0.08
CA MET A 1 -24.85 -9.21 -1.28
C MET A 1 -23.55 -8.44 -1.43
N GLY A 2 -22.77 -8.69 -2.47
CA GLY A 2 -21.51 -7.97 -2.71
C GLY A 2 -21.76 -6.52 -3.14
N PRO A 3 -20.78 -5.62 -2.98
CA PRO A 3 -20.94 -4.21 -3.32
C PRO A 3 -21.24 -4.07 -4.82
N LYS A 4 -22.43 -3.51 -5.13
CA LYS A 4 -22.84 -3.23 -6.52
C LYS A 4 -21.88 -2.18 -7.09
N GLY A 5 -21.27 -2.51 -8.23
CA GLY A 5 -20.36 -1.61 -8.95
C GLY A 5 -19.06 -1.28 -8.21
N ALA A 6 -18.56 -2.15 -7.34
CA ALA A 6 -17.19 -2.00 -6.87
C ALA A 6 -16.18 -2.17 -8.02
N ARG A 7 -15.07 -1.41 -7.97
CA ARG A 7 -13.87 -1.69 -8.77
C ARG A 7 -12.76 -2.18 -7.85
N PHE A 8 -11.90 -3.05 -8.36
CA PHE A 8 -10.86 -3.71 -7.57
C PHE A 8 -9.52 -3.58 -8.27
N PHE A 9 -8.48 -3.25 -7.51
CA PHE A 9 -7.12 -3.12 -8.02
C PHE A 9 -6.13 -3.86 -7.13
N ILE A 10 -5.11 -4.44 -7.74
CA ILE A 10 -3.93 -4.93 -7.03
C ILE A 10 -3.00 -3.75 -6.79
N ILE A 11 -2.49 -3.63 -5.56
CA ILE A 11 -1.44 -2.68 -5.19
C ILE A 11 -0.19 -3.45 -4.83
N LYS A 12 0.91 -3.12 -5.51
CA LYS A 12 2.22 -3.73 -5.29
C LYS A 12 3.16 -2.73 -4.63
N SER A 13 3.50 -2.99 -3.37
CA SER A 13 4.53 -2.22 -2.68
C SER A 13 5.91 -2.82 -2.89
N TYR A 14 6.95 -1.98 -2.88
CA TYR A 14 8.34 -2.43 -2.84
C TYR A 14 8.84 -2.67 -1.41
N SER A 15 8.16 -2.13 -0.41
CA SER A 15 8.58 -2.23 1.00
C SER A 15 7.40 -2.49 1.93
N GLU A 16 7.66 -3.17 3.05
CA GLU A 16 6.71 -3.26 4.15
C GLU A 16 6.62 -1.93 4.94
N ASP A 17 7.68 -1.11 4.91
CA ASP A 17 7.68 0.23 5.51
C ASP A 17 6.56 1.11 4.93
N ASP A 18 6.38 1.10 3.60
CA ASP A 18 5.31 1.86 2.95
C ASP A 18 3.91 1.34 3.34
N ILE A 19 3.76 0.01 3.56
CA ILE A 19 2.51 -0.57 4.05
C ILE A 19 2.21 -0.10 5.47
N HIS A 20 3.20 -0.18 6.36
CA HIS A 20 3.09 0.32 7.74
C HIS A 20 2.66 1.80 7.75
N ARG A 21 3.32 2.65 6.94
CA ARG A 21 3.02 4.08 6.88
C ARG A 21 1.65 4.35 6.28
N SER A 22 1.23 3.56 5.31
CA SER A 22 -0.14 3.63 4.78
C SER A 22 -1.20 3.33 5.83
N ILE A 23 -0.98 2.33 6.68
CA ILE A 23 -1.88 1.98 7.78
C ILE A 23 -1.90 3.13 8.81
N LYS A 24 -0.72 3.59 9.22
CA LYS A 24 -0.55 4.65 10.23
C LYS A 24 -1.19 5.97 9.82
N TYR A 25 -0.99 6.40 8.58
CA TYR A 25 -1.40 7.72 8.10
C TYR A 25 -2.66 7.69 7.22
N SER A 26 -3.24 6.51 6.95
CA SER A 26 -4.45 6.35 6.12
C SER A 26 -4.33 6.97 4.72
N ILE A 27 -3.15 6.83 4.11
CA ILE A 27 -2.85 7.37 2.78
C ILE A 27 -2.13 6.33 1.91
N TRP A 28 -2.18 6.53 0.60
CA TRP A 28 -1.36 5.80 -0.35
C TRP A 28 -0.87 6.69 -1.49
N CYS A 29 0.21 6.27 -2.13
CA CYS A 29 0.69 6.80 -3.40
C CYS A 29 1.21 5.64 -4.26
N SER A 30 0.85 5.63 -5.54
CA SER A 30 1.39 4.69 -6.54
C SER A 30 2.37 5.44 -7.47
N THR A 31 2.82 4.78 -8.54
CA THR A 31 3.51 5.42 -9.66
C THR A 31 2.62 6.49 -10.30
N GLU A 32 3.18 7.44 -11.06
CA GLU A 32 2.38 8.45 -11.78
C GLU A 32 1.30 7.82 -12.66
N HIS A 33 1.65 6.76 -13.40
CA HIS A 33 0.69 6.02 -14.22
C HIS A 33 -0.37 5.31 -13.36
N GLY A 34 0.04 4.70 -12.25
CA GLY A 34 -0.88 4.06 -11.33
C GLY A 34 -1.85 5.05 -10.68
N ASN A 35 -1.37 6.20 -10.24
CA ASN A 35 -2.18 7.31 -9.70
C ASN A 35 -3.22 7.78 -10.73
N LYS A 36 -2.84 7.98 -12.00
CA LYS A 36 -3.80 8.33 -13.07
C LYS A 36 -4.91 7.28 -13.22
N ARG A 37 -4.57 6.00 -13.17
CA ARG A 37 -5.56 4.90 -13.28
C ARG A 37 -6.50 4.85 -12.08
N LEU A 38 -5.95 4.96 -10.87
CA LEU A 38 -6.73 4.90 -9.63
C LEU A 38 -7.63 6.13 -9.49
N ASP A 39 -7.13 7.33 -9.84
CA ASP A 39 -7.91 8.56 -9.82
C ASP A 39 -9.10 8.50 -10.79
N ALA A 40 -8.86 8.06 -12.03
CA ALA A 40 -9.93 7.86 -13.01
C ALA A 40 -10.99 6.89 -12.49
N ALA A 41 -10.55 5.75 -11.92
CA ALA A 41 -11.47 4.77 -11.35
C ALA A 41 -12.27 5.31 -10.17
N TYR A 42 -11.64 6.08 -9.28
CA TYR A 42 -12.32 6.70 -8.14
C TYR A 42 -13.39 7.69 -8.61
N ARG A 43 -13.03 8.62 -9.51
CA ARG A 43 -13.94 9.63 -10.05
C ARG A 43 -15.11 9.02 -10.83
N GLU A 44 -14.88 7.97 -11.61
CA GLU A 44 -15.95 7.26 -12.30
C GLU A 44 -16.96 6.60 -11.35
N ARG A 45 -16.49 6.22 -10.16
CA ARG A 45 -17.26 5.50 -9.14
C ARG A 45 -17.86 6.39 -8.06
N GLU A 46 -17.56 7.69 -8.05
CA GLU A 46 -18.14 8.65 -7.13
C GLU A 46 -19.68 8.59 -7.14
N GLY A 47 -20.27 8.35 -5.97
CA GLY A 47 -21.72 8.14 -5.81
C GLY A 47 -22.29 6.83 -6.38
N LYS A 48 -21.48 5.99 -7.04
CA LYS A 48 -21.93 4.76 -7.70
C LYS A 48 -21.44 3.50 -6.98
N GLY A 49 -20.25 3.52 -6.38
CA GLY A 49 -19.72 2.36 -5.64
C GLY A 49 -18.27 2.55 -5.17
N PRO A 50 -17.71 1.60 -4.40
CA PRO A 50 -16.38 1.74 -3.84
C PRO A 50 -15.27 1.33 -4.82
N VAL A 51 -14.06 1.84 -4.59
CA VAL A 51 -12.81 1.32 -5.17
C VAL A 51 -12.04 0.61 -4.06
N PHE A 52 -11.78 -0.69 -4.23
CA PHE A 52 -11.01 -1.50 -3.28
C PHE A 52 -9.62 -1.82 -3.83
N LEU A 53 -8.67 -1.84 -2.91
CA LEU A 53 -7.25 -2.02 -3.17
C LEU A 53 -6.77 -3.25 -2.40
N PHE A 54 -6.23 -4.24 -3.11
CA PHE A 54 -5.65 -5.45 -2.52
C PHE A 54 -4.13 -5.31 -2.46
N PHE A 55 -3.57 -5.22 -1.26
CA PHE A 55 -2.16 -4.94 -1.05
C PHE A 55 -1.32 -6.21 -0.97
N SER A 56 -0.17 -6.19 -1.63
CA SER A 56 0.83 -7.25 -1.56
C SER A 56 2.23 -6.69 -1.82
N VAL A 57 3.17 -6.95 -0.92
CA VAL A 57 4.58 -6.55 -1.11
C VAL A 57 5.25 -7.45 -2.16
N ASN A 58 6.09 -6.88 -3.01
CA ASN A 58 6.85 -7.62 -4.02
C ASN A 58 7.73 -8.70 -3.36
N GLY A 59 7.69 -9.92 -3.86
CA GLY A 59 8.48 -11.05 -3.33
C GLY A 59 7.98 -11.68 -2.02
N SER A 60 6.98 -11.08 -1.34
CA SER A 60 6.48 -11.55 -0.04
C SER A 60 5.75 -12.91 -0.06
N GLY A 61 5.25 -13.33 -1.23
CA GLY A 61 4.48 -14.58 -1.36
C GLY A 61 3.05 -14.53 -0.79
N HIS A 62 2.56 -13.36 -0.35
CA HIS A 62 1.23 -13.20 0.22
C HIS A 62 0.58 -11.85 -0.12
N PHE A 63 -0.72 -11.73 0.11
CA PHE A 63 -1.43 -10.46 0.22
C PHE A 63 -1.48 -10.06 1.69
N CYS A 64 -1.09 -8.83 2.03
CA CYS A 64 -0.99 -8.34 3.42
C CYS A 64 -2.24 -7.57 3.87
N GLY A 65 -3.18 -7.27 2.97
CA GLY A 65 -4.44 -6.68 3.36
C GLY A 65 -5.26 -6.08 2.23
N MET A 66 -6.28 -5.32 2.63
CA MET A 66 -7.19 -4.61 1.75
C MET A 66 -7.59 -3.27 2.35
N ALA A 67 -7.64 -2.24 1.51
CA ALA A 67 -8.20 -0.93 1.86
C ALA A 67 -9.25 -0.48 0.83
N GLN A 68 -10.08 0.47 1.22
CA GLN A 68 -10.92 1.24 0.31
C GLN A 68 -10.24 2.58 0.01
N MET A 69 -10.26 3.01 -1.25
CA MET A 69 -9.87 4.37 -1.63
C MET A 69 -10.96 5.37 -1.22
N MET A 70 -10.58 6.44 -0.54
CA MET A 70 -11.49 7.37 0.14
C MET A 70 -11.46 8.80 -0.43
N SER A 71 -10.48 9.12 -1.28
CA SER A 71 -10.38 10.41 -1.96
C SER A 71 -9.88 10.24 -3.39
N ALA A 72 -10.08 11.27 -4.21
CA ALA A 72 -9.35 11.45 -5.45
C ALA A 72 -7.84 11.66 -5.17
N VAL A 73 -7.02 11.54 -6.20
CA VAL A 73 -5.57 11.80 -6.08
C VAL A 73 -5.31 13.30 -6.07
N ASP A 74 -4.62 13.78 -5.04
CA ASP A 74 -3.97 15.09 -5.03
C ASP A 74 -2.56 14.93 -5.61
N TYR A 75 -2.36 15.37 -6.86
CA TYR A 75 -1.07 15.29 -7.55
C TYR A 75 -0.04 16.31 -7.07
N ASN A 76 -0.46 17.34 -6.33
CA ASN A 76 0.44 18.34 -5.77
C ASN A 76 0.96 17.95 -4.40
N ALA A 77 0.33 16.97 -3.74
CA ALA A 77 0.81 16.43 -2.48
C ALA A 77 2.17 15.74 -2.67
N SER A 78 3.17 16.22 -1.92
CA SER A 78 4.43 15.52 -1.68
C SER A 78 4.50 15.19 -0.20
N SER A 79 4.31 13.91 0.14
CA SER A 79 4.42 13.48 1.53
C SER A 79 5.83 12.96 1.79
N SER A 80 6.48 13.47 2.83
CA SER A 80 7.79 13.01 3.29
C SER A 80 7.73 11.67 4.04
N VAL A 81 6.55 11.07 4.13
CA VAL A 81 6.37 9.81 4.84
C VAL A 81 6.75 8.60 4.00
N TRP A 82 7.00 8.67 2.70
CA TRP A 82 7.29 7.45 1.92
C TRP A 82 8.74 7.02 2.07
N ALA A 83 9.03 5.72 1.90
CA ALA A 83 10.41 5.20 2.03
C ALA A 83 11.36 5.74 0.95
N GLN A 84 10.82 6.32 -0.14
CA GLN A 84 11.59 6.92 -1.22
C GLN A 84 10.95 8.26 -1.64
N ASP A 85 11.77 9.31 -1.81
CA ASP A 85 11.37 10.68 -2.18
C ASP A 85 10.85 10.86 -3.62
N LYS A 86 10.56 9.75 -4.32
CA LYS A 86 10.17 9.76 -5.74
C LYS A 86 8.67 9.81 -5.98
N TRP A 87 7.86 9.61 -4.95
CA TRP A 87 6.42 9.45 -5.08
C TRP A 87 5.71 10.80 -5.01
N LYS A 88 5.17 11.25 -6.16
CA LYS A 88 4.33 12.44 -6.25
C LYS A 88 2.88 12.02 -6.37
N GLY A 89 2.03 12.68 -5.59
CA GLY A 89 0.63 12.34 -5.48
C GLY A 89 0.31 11.70 -4.14
N GLN A 90 -0.92 11.88 -3.67
CA GLN A 90 -1.44 11.19 -2.49
C GLN A 90 -2.94 11.04 -2.60
N PHE A 91 -3.47 9.96 -2.03
CA PHE A 91 -4.90 9.82 -1.79
C PHE A 91 -5.15 9.10 -0.48
N GLU A 92 -6.32 9.34 0.11
CA GLU A 92 -6.74 8.73 1.37
C GLU A 92 -7.22 7.30 1.15
N VAL A 93 -6.92 6.42 2.10
CA VAL A 93 -7.38 5.04 2.14
C VAL A 93 -7.90 4.68 3.52
N LYS A 94 -8.91 3.81 3.56
CA LYS A 94 -9.40 3.19 4.79
C LYS A 94 -9.07 1.70 4.77
N TRP A 95 -8.13 1.28 5.61
CA TRP A 95 -7.79 -0.14 5.77
C TRP A 95 -8.98 -0.90 6.37
N ILE A 96 -9.31 -2.05 5.76
CA ILE A 96 -10.42 -2.92 6.17
C ILE A 96 -9.88 -4.25 6.70
N TYR A 97 -8.89 -4.82 6.00
CA TYR A 97 -8.17 -6.00 6.46
C TYR A 97 -6.69 -5.70 6.49
N VAL A 98 -6.05 -6.05 7.61
CA VAL A 98 -4.60 -6.08 7.78
C VAL A 98 -4.27 -7.49 8.27
N LYS A 99 -3.90 -8.37 7.34
CA LYS A 99 -3.62 -9.78 7.60
C LYS A 99 -2.97 -10.46 6.41
N ASP A 100 -2.12 -11.44 6.69
CA ASP A 100 -1.42 -12.16 5.65
C ASP A 100 -2.25 -13.32 5.11
N VAL A 101 -2.45 -13.33 3.79
CA VAL A 101 -3.13 -14.38 3.06
C VAL A 101 -2.17 -14.94 2.01
N PRO A 102 -1.67 -16.18 2.17
CA PRO A 102 -0.69 -16.76 1.26
C PRO A 102 -1.19 -16.84 -0.18
N ASN A 103 -0.29 -16.65 -1.14
CA ASN A 103 -0.61 -16.74 -2.57
C ASN A 103 -1.20 -18.10 -2.96
N SER A 104 -0.89 -19.18 -2.23
CA SER A 104 -1.47 -20.50 -2.46
C SER A 104 -3.00 -20.52 -2.38
N GLN A 105 -3.59 -19.62 -1.58
CA GLN A 105 -5.03 -19.44 -1.44
C GLN A 105 -5.66 -18.71 -2.62
N LEU A 106 -4.90 -17.89 -3.35
CA LEU A 106 -5.42 -16.96 -4.37
C LEU A 106 -5.02 -17.34 -5.79
N ARG A 107 -3.94 -18.12 -5.98
CA ARG A 107 -3.34 -18.44 -7.30
C ARG A 107 -4.27 -19.15 -8.30
N HIS A 108 -5.38 -19.73 -7.83
CA HIS A 108 -6.37 -20.38 -8.69
C HIS A 108 -7.29 -19.36 -9.40
N ILE A 109 -7.38 -18.13 -8.89
CA ILE A 109 -8.14 -17.04 -9.52
C ILE A 109 -7.29 -16.47 -10.65
N ARG A 110 -7.72 -16.71 -11.89
CA ARG A 110 -7.08 -16.20 -13.11
C ARG A 110 -7.83 -14.99 -13.66
N LEU A 111 -7.06 -14.04 -14.19
CA LEU A 111 -7.55 -12.76 -14.70
C LEU A 111 -7.55 -12.75 -16.23
N GLU A 112 -8.75 -12.73 -16.83
CA GLU A 112 -8.95 -12.69 -18.28
C GLU A 112 -8.34 -11.44 -18.94
N ASN A 113 -8.31 -10.32 -18.22
CA ASN A 113 -7.72 -9.05 -18.65
C ASN A 113 -6.20 -8.94 -18.38
N ASN A 114 -5.55 -10.05 -18.01
CA ASN A 114 -4.11 -10.13 -17.77
C ASN A 114 -3.55 -11.47 -18.27
N GLU A 115 -3.81 -11.80 -19.54
CA GLU A 115 -3.30 -13.01 -20.20
C GLU A 115 -3.66 -14.33 -19.47
N ASN A 116 -4.79 -14.37 -18.75
CA ASN A 116 -5.19 -15.48 -17.88
C ASN A 116 -4.15 -15.88 -16.81
N LYS A 117 -3.24 -14.96 -16.47
CA LYS A 117 -2.29 -15.14 -15.38
C LYS A 117 -3.03 -15.18 -14.03
N PRO A 118 -2.51 -15.90 -13.03
CA PRO A 118 -3.02 -15.84 -11.66
C PRO A 118 -3.07 -14.39 -11.14
N VAL A 119 -4.07 -14.06 -10.32
CA VAL A 119 -4.18 -12.75 -9.65
C VAL A 119 -2.93 -12.41 -8.83
N THR A 120 -2.23 -13.43 -8.31
CA THR A 120 -0.97 -13.32 -7.57
C THR A 120 0.21 -12.85 -8.42
N ASN A 121 0.09 -12.89 -9.75
CA ASN A 121 1.13 -12.49 -10.71
C ASN A 121 0.84 -11.12 -11.34
N SER A 122 0.01 -10.32 -10.68
CA SER A 122 -0.39 -9.00 -11.13
C SER A 122 0.69 -7.96 -10.85
N ARG A 123 0.80 -6.98 -11.75
CA ARG A 123 1.59 -5.76 -11.54
C ARG A 123 0.82 -4.74 -10.70
N ASP A 124 1.52 -3.69 -10.28
CA ASP A 124 0.89 -2.56 -9.58
C ASP A 124 -0.26 -1.97 -10.42
N THR A 125 -1.36 -1.65 -9.75
CA THR A 125 -2.61 -1.13 -10.33
C THR A 125 -3.29 -2.03 -11.37
N GLN A 126 -3.00 -3.34 -11.40
CA GLN A 126 -3.78 -4.28 -12.20
C GLN A 126 -5.24 -4.26 -11.76
N GLU A 127 -6.15 -4.01 -12.69
CA GLU A 127 -7.58 -4.10 -12.41
C GLU A 127 -8.02 -5.56 -12.34
N VAL A 128 -8.81 -5.88 -11.32
CA VAL A 128 -9.41 -7.20 -11.13
C VAL A 128 -10.89 -7.11 -11.53
N PRO A 129 -11.34 -7.87 -12.54
CA PRO A 129 -12.75 -7.88 -12.96
C PRO A 129 -13.68 -8.18 -11.79
N LEU A 130 -14.87 -7.57 -11.78
CA LEU A 130 -15.81 -7.56 -10.65
C LEU A 130 -16.02 -8.95 -10.02
N GLU A 131 -16.29 -9.97 -10.82
CA GLU A 131 -16.54 -11.32 -10.31
C GLU A 131 -15.29 -11.99 -9.73
N LYS A 132 -14.11 -11.71 -10.28
CA LYS A 132 -12.82 -12.16 -9.73
C LYS A 132 -12.49 -11.40 -8.44
N GLY A 133 -12.77 -10.10 -8.39
CA GLY A 133 -12.57 -9.26 -7.22
C GLY A 133 -13.42 -9.71 -6.03
N LYS A 134 -14.68 -10.10 -6.29
CA LYS A 134 -15.55 -10.72 -5.26
C LYS A 134 -15.00 -12.05 -4.73
N GLN A 135 -14.35 -12.86 -5.58
CA GLN A 135 -13.71 -14.10 -5.13
C GLN A 135 -12.51 -13.82 -4.23
N VAL A 136 -11.62 -12.89 -4.63
CA VAL A 136 -10.49 -12.44 -3.80
C VAL A 136 -11.00 -11.90 -2.46
N LEU A 137 -12.00 -11.01 -2.48
CA LEU A 137 -12.60 -10.45 -1.27
C LEU A 137 -13.15 -11.54 -0.34
N ARG A 138 -13.82 -12.56 -0.88
CA ARG A 138 -14.36 -13.67 -0.09
C ARG A 138 -13.25 -14.45 0.61
N ILE A 139 -12.18 -14.77 -0.12
CA ILE A 139 -11.03 -15.49 0.44
C ILE A 139 -10.35 -14.64 1.51
N LEU A 140 -10.07 -13.36 1.20
CA LEU A 140 -9.52 -12.43 2.19
C LEU A 140 -10.40 -12.39 3.43
N HIS A 141 -11.71 -12.23 3.31
CA HIS A 141 -12.62 -12.19 4.46
C HIS A 141 -12.57 -13.48 5.30
N GLN A 142 -12.66 -14.65 4.66
CA GLN A 142 -12.79 -15.95 5.32
C GLN A 142 -11.48 -16.52 5.87
N TYR A 143 -10.33 -16.10 5.33
CA TYR A 143 -9.04 -16.66 5.73
C TYR A 143 -8.72 -16.34 7.20
N ARG A 144 -8.47 -17.40 7.97
CA ARG A 144 -8.01 -17.36 9.36
C ARG A 144 -6.49 -17.23 9.38
N HIS A 145 -6.02 -15.99 9.26
CA HIS A 145 -4.61 -15.65 9.35
C HIS A 145 -4.01 -15.96 10.72
N THR A 146 -2.70 -16.20 10.72
CA THR A 146 -1.87 -16.36 11.93
C THR A 146 -0.83 -15.24 12.07
N THR A 147 -0.63 -14.44 11.02
CA THR A 147 0.36 -13.35 10.97
C THR A 147 -0.22 -12.12 10.29
N SER A 148 0.32 -10.95 10.65
CA SER A 148 0.09 -9.68 9.98
C SER A 148 1.23 -8.70 10.28
N ILE A 149 1.31 -7.60 9.54
CA ILE A 149 2.27 -6.52 9.84
C ILE A 149 2.13 -5.93 11.27
N PHE A 150 1.00 -6.16 11.96
CA PHE A 150 0.86 -5.73 13.35
C PHE A 150 1.80 -6.46 14.31
N ASP A 151 2.24 -7.67 13.96
CA ASP A 151 3.18 -8.45 14.76
C ASP A 151 4.55 -7.74 14.85
N ASP A 152 4.89 -6.96 13.82
CA ASP A 152 6.15 -6.22 13.67
C ASP A 152 5.96 -4.69 13.71
N PHE A 153 4.79 -4.19 14.14
CA PHE A 153 4.47 -2.75 14.03
C PHE A 153 5.48 -1.86 14.78
N SER A 154 5.91 -2.27 15.97
CA SER A 154 6.90 -1.56 16.78
C SER A 154 8.28 -1.50 16.12
N HIS A 155 8.64 -2.52 15.33
CA HIS A 155 9.87 -2.54 14.55
C HIS A 155 9.83 -1.45 13.47
N TYR A 156 8.72 -1.32 12.76
CA TYR A 156 8.53 -0.31 11.73
C TYR A 156 8.43 1.12 12.26
N GLU A 157 7.78 1.30 13.41
CA GLU A 157 7.77 2.58 14.15
C GLU A 157 9.20 3.03 14.47
N LYS A 158 9.99 2.15 15.11
CA LYS A 158 11.37 2.47 15.48
C LYS A 158 12.23 2.81 14.26
N ARG A 159 12.12 2.03 13.17
CA ARG A 159 12.85 2.32 11.93
C ARG A 159 12.49 3.68 11.34
N GLN A 160 11.22 4.08 11.42
CA GLN A 160 10.78 5.41 10.99
C GLN A 160 11.35 6.52 11.89
N GLU A 161 11.43 6.31 13.21
CA GLU A 161 12.02 7.28 14.15
C GLU A 161 13.53 7.47 13.95
N ASP A 162 14.23 6.38 13.60
CA ASP A 162 15.67 6.37 13.34
C ASP A 162 16.03 6.94 11.94
N GLU A 163 15.05 7.11 11.04
CA GLU A 163 15.27 7.70 9.72
C GLU A 163 15.58 9.21 9.83
N PRO A 164 16.68 9.68 9.21
CA PRO A 164 17.00 11.10 9.21
C PRO A 164 15.90 11.87 8.48
N ILE A 165 15.18 12.72 9.22
CA ILE A 165 14.18 13.63 8.63
C ILE A 165 14.88 14.48 7.57
N ALA A 166 14.48 14.34 6.31
CA ALA A 166 14.91 15.20 5.22
C ALA A 166 14.70 16.67 5.63
N GLY A 167 15.81 17.38 5.89
CA GLY A 167 15.79 18.82 6.23
C GLY A 167 16.16 19.21 7.68
N LYS A 168 16.50 18.29 8.59
CA LYS A 168 17.17 18.70 9.85
C LYS A 168 18.69 18.78 9.67
N PRO A 169 19.35 19.88 10.04
CA PRO A 169 20.81 19.94 10.02
C PRO A 169 21.34 18.88 10.99
N THR A 170 22.24 18.04 10.49
CA THR A 170 23.06 17.14 11.31
C THR A 170 23.69 17.97 12.42
N LYS A 171 23.44 17.61 13.69
CA LYS A 171 24.20 18.20 14.80
C LYS A 171 25.66 17.86 14.56
N GLU A 172 26.46 18.86 14.21
CA GLU A 172 27.91 18.71 14.13
C GLU A 172 28.42 18.08 15.44
N PRO A 173 29.32 17.10 15.40
CA PRO A 173 29.97 16.62 16.60
C PRO A 173 30.70 17.79 17.24
N LEU A 174 30.42 18.09 18.52
CA LEU A 174 31.16 19.07 19.30
C LEU A 174 32.66 18.79 19.15
N ARG A 175 33.36 19.67 18.42
CA ARG A 175 34.82 19.68 18.35
C ARG A 175 35.34 19.83 19.78
N ARG A 176 35.86 18.74 20.34
CA ARG A 176 36.62 18.76 21.59
C ARG A 176 37.78 19.73 21.42
N HIS A 177 37.70 20.90 22.05
CA HIS A 177 38.82 21.80 22.20
C HIS A 177 39.92 21.06 22.96
N ARG A 178 40.99 20.70 22.25
CA ARG A 178 42.27 20.34 22.90
C ARG A 178 42.79 21.61 23.57
N ASN A 179 42.63 21.70 24.89
CA ASN A 179 43.36 22.68 25.68
C ASN A 179 44.86 22.42 25.51
N ARG A 180 45.55 23.38 24.87
CA ARG A 180 46.99 23.57 25.03
C ARG A 180 47.25 23.84 26.51
N LYS A 181 48.11 23.04 27.14
CA LYS A 181 48.83 23.47 28.34
C LYS A 181 50.26 23.80 27.94
N MET A 182 50.73 24.91 28.49
CA MET A 182 52.10 25.43 28.45
C MET A 182 53.11 24.42 28.97
#